data_AF-A0A961P7R6-F1
#
_entry.id   AF-A0A961P7R6-F1
#
_cell.length_a   1.000
_cell.length_b   1.000
_cell.length_c   1.000
_cell.angle_alpha   90.00
_cell.angle_beta   90.00
_cell.angle_gamma   90.00
#
_symmetry.space_group_name_H-M   'P 1'
#
loop_
_entity.id
_entity.type
_entity.pdbx_description
1 polymer ?
#
loop_
_entity_poly.entity_id
_entity_poly.type
_entity_poly.pdbx_seq_one_letter_code
_entity_poly.pdbx_strand_id
1 'polypeptide(L)'
;MTVVLHPAPGTIVRVDLSEGFRPPEMVKRRPAIVLSPALPDRPQLCAIVPLSTTPPRTPRAHHMQITFDPPLPAPYAKQTCG
;
A
#
# COMPACT_ATOMS: atom_id res chain seq x y z
N MET A 1 13.69 4.78 -1.15
CA MET A 1 13.42 6.07 -1.83
C MET A 1 12.75 7.01 -0.83
N THR A 2 13.24 8.24 -0.72
CA THR A 2 12.71 9.31 0.12
C THR A 2 11.46 9.94 -0.50
N VAL A 3 10.44 10.22 0.31
CA VAL A 3 9.22 10.91 -0.10
C VAL A 3 9.55 12.38 -0.35
N VAL A 4 9.58 12.82 -1.62
CA VAL A 4 9.89 14.23 -2.00
C VAL A 4 8.65 15.12 -1.85
N LEU A 5 7.45 14.55 -1.99
CA LEU A 5 6.17 15.19 -1.78
C LEU A 5 5.31 14.26 -0.93
N HIS A 6 4.79 14.74 0.20
CA HIS A 6 3.95 13.91 1.06
C HIS A 6 2.65 13.57 0.31
N PRO A 7 2.38 12.28 0.01
CA PRO A 7 1.18 11.92 -0.73
C PRO A 7 -0.05 12.23 0.12
N ALA A 8 -1.15 12.61 -0.55
CA ALA A 8 -2.42 12.82 0.13
C ALA A 8 -3.00 11.48 0.62
N PRO A 9 -3.74 11.47 1.74
CA PRO A 9 -4.51 10.31 2.15
C PRO A 9 -5.39 9.78 1.01
N GLY A 10 -5.45 8.46 0.84
CA GLY A 10 -6.16 7.80 -0.25
C GLY A 10 -5.35 7.61 -1.53
N THR A 11 -4.15 8.20 -1.64
CA THR A 11 -3.27 7.99 -2.80
C THR A 11 -2.74 6.56 -2.81
N ILE A 12 -2.77 5.91 -3.97
CA ILE A 12 -2.10 4.64 -4.19
C ILE A 12 -0.66 4.88 -4.63
N VAL A 13 0.28 4.34 -3.86
CA VAL A 13 1.72 4.45 -4.10
C VAL A 13 2.33 3.07 -4.31
N ARG A 14 3.39 2.98 -5.12
CA ARG A 14 4.18 1.75 -5.26
C ARG A 14 5.31 1.79 -4.23
N VAL A 15 5.28 0.89 -3.26
CA VAL A 15 6.28 0.81 -2.19
C VAL A 15 7.18 -0.41 -2.38
N ASP A 16 8.46 -0.25 -2.03
CA ASP A 16 9.39 -1.35 -1.95
C ASP A 16 9.57 -1.77 -0.49
N LEU A 17 9.03 -2.93 -0.15
CA LEU A 17 9.08 -3.49 1.20
C LEU A 17 10.29 -4.44 1.38
N SER A 18 11.15 -4.58 0.37
CA SER A 18 12.28 -5.51 0.47
C SER A 18 13.40 -5.02 1.40
N GLU A 19 13.56 -3.71 1.53
CA GLU A 19 14.69 -3.10 2.26
C GLU A 19 14.46 -3.03 3.78
N GLY A 20 13.19 -3.10 4.23
CA GLY A 20 12.81 -2.90 5.63
C GLY A 20 12.32 -4.15 6.37
N PHE A 21 11.87 -5.17 5.63
CA PHE A 21 11.24 -6.36 6.21
C PHE A 21 12.12 -7.60 6.03
N ARG A 22 12.15 -8.49 7.03
CA ARG A 22 12.87 -9.77 6.97
C ARG A 22 11.87 -10.93 6.86
N PRO A 23 12.18 -12.01 6.13
CA PRO A 23 11.31 -13.19 6.11
C PRO A 23 11.01 -13.68 7.54
N PRO A 24 9.76 -14.05 7.89
CA PRO A 24 8.61 -14.36 7.02
C PRO A 24 7.75 -13.16 6.57
N GLU A 25 8.17 -11.93 6.90
CA GLU A 25 7.44 -10.71 6.58
C GLU A 25 7.56 -10.33 5.08
N MET A 26 6.72 -9.43 4.61
CA MET A 26 6.44 -9.24 3.17
C MET A 26 7.55 -8.49 2.40
N VAL A 27 8.59 -9.21 1.99
CA VAL A 27 9.77 -8.69 1.24
C VAL A 27 9.49 -8.54 -0.28
N LYS A 28 8.49 -7.74 -0.70
CA LYS A 28 8.14 -7.53 -2.12
C LYS A 28 7.66 -6.11 -2.44
N ARG A 29 7.81 -5.68 -3.69
CA ARG A 29 7.20 -4.44 -4.21
C ARG A 29 5.69 -4.57 -4.35
N ARG A 30 4.93 -3.67 -3.73
CA ARG A 30 3.46 -3.73 -3.73
C ARG A 30 2.82 -2.33 -3.85
N PRO A 31 1.58 -2.25 -4.36
CA PRO A 31 0.78 -1.06 -4.19
C PRO A 31 0.40 -0.95 -2.71
N ALA A 32 0.37 0.28 -2.20
CA ALA A 32 -0.08 0.59 -0.86
C ALA A 32 -0.94 1.85 -0.89
N ILE A 33 -1.93 1.92 -0.01
CA ILE A 33 -2.72 3.12 0.20
C ILE A 33 -2.13 3.96 1.33
N VAL A 34 -2.05 5.27 1.11
CA VAL A 34 -1.62 6.22 2.13
C VAL A 34 -2.80 6.54 3.05
N LEU A 35 -2.61 6.40 4.36
CA LEU A 35 -3.65 6.69 5.36
C LEU A 35 -3.42 8.01 6.09
N SER A 36 -2.17 8.39 6.34
CA SER A 36 -1.87 9.59 7.13
C SER A 36 -1.78 10.85 6.26
N PRO A 37 -2.28 12.00 6.74
CA PRO A 37 -1.92 13.29 6.16
C PRO A 37 -0.46 13.63 6.49
N ALA A 38 0.04 14.72 5.92
CA ALA A 38 1.38 15.22 6.22
C ALA A 38 1.52 15.52 7.71
N LEU A 39 2.48 14.87 8.36
CA LEU A 39 2.79 15.10 9.77
C LEU A 39 3.71 16.32 9.89
N PRO A 40 3.35 17.35 10.69
CA PRO A 40 4.11 18.60 10.81
C PRO A 40 5.59 18.39 11.14
N ASP A 41 5.89 17.46 12.06
CA ASP A 41 7.26 17.20 12.53
C ASP A 41 7.98 16.08 11.75
N ARG A 42 7.28 15.41 10.82
CA ARG A 42 7.81 14.25 10.08
C ARG A 42 7.36 14.25 8.62
N PRO A 43 7.74 15.26 7.83
CA PRO A 43 7.29 15.39 6.44
C PRO A 43 7.76 14.25 5.52
N GLN A 44 8.77 13.49 5.94
CA GLN A 44 9.34 12.37 5.17
C GLN A 44 8.71 11.00 5.51
N LEU A 45 7.75 10.95 6.45
CA LEU A 45 7.13 9.71 6.90
C LEU A 45 5.62 9.75 6.68
N CYS A 46 5.09 8.67 6.11
CA CYS A 46 3.66 8.47 5.96
C CYS A 46 3.27 7.05 6.41
N ALA A 47 2.07 6.91 6.96
CA ALA A 47 1.47 5.63 7.27
C ALA A 47 0.82 5.06 6.00
N ILE A 48 1.19 3.82 5.67
CA ILE A 48 0.71 3.12 4.48
C ILE A 48 0.19 1.74 4.85
N VAL A 49 -0.81 1.27 4.10
CA VAL A 49 -1.29 -0.11 4.16
C VAL A 49 -1.02 -0.78 2.81
N PRO A 50 -0.13 -1.78 2.74
CA PRO A 50 0.10 -2.54 1.53
C PRO A 50 -1.14 -3.34 1.13
N LEU A 51 -1.41 -3.40 -0.17
CA LEU A 51 -2.54 -4.12 -0.73
C LEU A 51 -2.11 -5.49 -1.27
N SER A 52 -2.91 -6.52 -0.98
CA SER A 52 -2.72 -7.86 -1.52
C SER A 52 -3.67 -8.09 -2.70
N THR A 53 -3.14 -8.70 -3.75
CA THR A 53 -3.93 -9.20 -4.88
C THR A 53 -4.37 -10.66 -4.67
N THR A 54 -4.01 -11.25 -3.53
CA THR A 54 -4.40 -12.60 -3.13
C THR A 54 -5.40 -12.49 -1.98
N PRO A 55 -6.59 -13.08 -2.09
CA PRO A 55 -7.58 -13.03 -1.02
C PRO A 55 -7.07 -13.76 0.23
N PRO A 56 -7.42 -13.28 1.43
CA PRO A 56 -7.07 -13.94 2.67
C PRO A 56 -7.79 -15.29 2.79
N ARG A 57 -7.11 -16.32 3.31
CA ARG A 57 -7.71 -17.66 3.52
C ARG A 57 -8.91 -17.62 4.46
N THR A 58 -8.87 -16.73 5.44
CA THR A 58 -9.98 -16.47 6.36
C THR A 58 -10.19 -14.95 6.41
N PRO A 59 -11.34 -14.43 5.96
CA PRO A 59 -11.64 -13.02 6.08
C PRO A 59 -11.71 -12.65 7.57
N ARG A 60 -11.09 -11.52 7.92
CA ARG A 60 -11.08 -10.96 9.27
C ARG A 60 -11.62 -9.54 9.18
N ALA A 61 -12.10 -8.99 10.28
CA ALA A 61 -12.71 -7.65 10.29
C ALA A 61 -11.77 -6.51 9.84
N HIS A 62 -10.46 -6.74 9.84
CA HIS A 62 -9.45 -5.80 9.33
C HIS A 62 -9.09 -5.99 7.85
N HIS A 63 -9.64 -7.01 7.19
CA HIS A 63 -9.50 -7.15 5.74
C HIS A 63 -10.59 -6.32 5.06
N MET A 64 -10.19 -5.46 4.14
CA MET A 64 -11.10 -4.60 3.39
C MET A 64 -10.81 -4.77 1.90
N GLN A 65 -11.82 -5.16 1.13
CA GLN A 65 -11.72 -5.23 -0.31
C GLN A 65 -11.94 -3.84 -0.92
N ILE A 66 -11.02 -3.44 -1.80
CA ILE A 66 -11.06 -2.20 -2.54
C ILE A 66 -11.22 -2.54 -4.03
N THR A 67 -12.07 -1.80 -4.72
CA THR A 67 -12.29 -1.91 -6.17
C THR A 67 -11.75 -0.67 -6.86
N PHE A 68 -10.93 -0.84 -7.91
CA PHE A 68 -10.35 0.25 -8.70
C PHE A 68 -11.02 0.34 -10.07
N ASP A 69 -11.45 1.55 -10.44
CA ASP A 69 -11.95 1.88 -11.77
C ASP A 69 -11.37 3.24 -12.22
N PRO A 70 -10.45 3.27 -13.22
CA PRO A 70 -9.89 2.13 -13.95
C PRO A 70 -8.93 1.27 -13.09
N PRO A 71 -8.63 0.02 -13.49
CA PRO A 71 -7.70 -0.85 -12.77
C PRO A 71 -6.29 -0.24 -12.70
N LEU A 72 -5.53 -0.62 -11.67
CA LEU A 72 -4.14 -0.17 -11.52
C LEU A 72 -3.27 -0.62 -12.72
N PRO A 73 -2.24 0.15 -13.08
CA PRO A 73 -1.34 -0.21 -14.18
C PRO A 73 -0.60 -1.52 -13.89
N ALA A 74 -0.15 -2.19 -14.96
CA ALA A 74 0.66 -3.40 -14.85
C ALA A 74 1.89 -3.16 -13.93
N PRO A 75 2.24 -4.09 -13.02
CA PRO A 75 1.77 -5.47 -12.92
C PRO A 75 0.53 -5.69 -12.04
N TYR A 76 -0.12 -4.64 -11.54
CA TYR A 76 -1.20 -4.74 -10.56
C TYR A 76 -2.60 -4.64 -11.18
N ALA A 77 -2.76 -5.10 -12.42
CA ALA A 77 -3.96 -4.94 -13.26
C ALA A 77 -5.25 -5.62 -12.74
N LYS A 78 -5.25 -6.16 -11.52
CA LYS A 78 -6.48 -6.67 -10.91
C LYS A 78 -7.36 -5.50 -10.50
N GLN A 79 -8.64 -5.61 -10.82
CA GLN A 79 -9.66 -4.62 -10.44
C GLN A 79 -9.93 -4.59 -8.93
N THR A 80 -9.66 -5.69 -8.24
CA THR A 80 -9.89 -5.82 -6.79
C THR A 80 -8.63 -6.25 -6.05
N CYS A 81 -8.43 -5.68 -4.88
CA CYS A 81 -7.39 -6.04 -3.91
C CYS A 81 -7.94 -5.95 -2.49
N GLY A 82 -7.30 -6.61 -1.52
CA GLY A 82 -7.65 -6.50 -0.10
C GLY A 82 -6.53 -6.95 0.82
#